data_AF-A0A3D9E0H5-F1
#
_entry.id   AF-A0A3D9E0H5-F1
#
_cell.length_a   1.000
_cell.length_b   1.000
_cell.length_c   1.000
_cell.angle_alpha   90.00
_cell.angle_beta   90.00
_cell.angle_gamma   90.00
#
_symmetry.space_group_name_H-M   'P 1'
#
loop_
_entity.id
_entity.type
_entity.pdbx_description
1 polymer ?
#
loop_
_entity_poly.entity_id
_entity_poly.type
_entity_poly.pdbx_seq_one_letter_code
_entity_poly.pdbx_strand_id
1 'polypeptide(L)'
;MSDTLYSDDAVTLEARDAALYLKGAPGFDNAPELARAGINWLEKYQGAQVSFNLCGVNRTSSATISVLLEWLRMTQKKTLEVDRITLSDSMRELIEMAELSDVFPAHETSFATAGES
;
A
#
# COMPACT_ATOMS: atom_id res chain seq x y z
N MET A 1 17.38 5.99 -3.84
CA MET A 1 17.73 4.54 -3.94
C MET A 1 16.51 3.74 -3.55
N SER A 2 16.22 2.63 -4.23
CA SER A 2 15.10 1.74 -3.90
C SER A 2 15.59 0.51 -3.15
N ASP A 3 14.92 0.14 -2.06
CA ASP A 3 15.20 -1.05 -1.25
C ASP A 3 14.05 -2.06 -1.42
N THR A 4 14.35 -3.29 -1.83
CA THR A 4 13.34 -4.34 -1.98
C THR A 4 13.09 -4.99 -0.61
N LEU A 5 11.88 -4.79 -0.08
CA LEU A 5 11.50 -5.29 1.25
C LEU A 5 10.95 -6.71 1.21
N TYR A 6 10.29 -7.06 0.10
CA TYR A 6 9.74 -8.40 -0.15
C TYR A 6 9.62 -8.62 -1.66
N SER A 7 9.91 -9.84 -2.12
CA SER A 7 9.72 -10.24 -3.52
C SER A 7 9.52 -11.76 -3.61
N ASP A 8 8.52 -12.16 -4.37
CA ASP A 8 8.28 -13.53 -4.82
C ASP A 8 7.91 -13.53 -6.32
N ASP A 9 7.47 -14.67 -6.87
CA ASP A 9 7.08 -14.79 -8.29
C ASP A 9 5.86 -13.93 -8.70
N ALA A 10 5.02 -13.51 -7.76
CA ALA A 10 3.74 -12.84 -7.98
C ALA A 10 3.71 -11.37 -7.52
N VAL A 11 4.53 -10.98 -6.53
CA VAL A 11 4.47 -9.66 -5.90
C VAL A 11 5.86 -9.12 -5.60
N THR A 12 5.98 -7.79 -5.61
CA THR A 12 7.16 -7.09 -5.11
C THR A 12 6.74 -5.90 -4.28
N LEU A 13 7.35 -5.74 -3.11
CA LEU A 13 7.26 -4.58 -2.23
C LEU A 13 8.61 -3.89 -2.16
N GLU A 14 8.64 -2.61 -2.50
CA GLU A 14 9.85 -1.79 -2.45
C GLU A 14 9.60 -0.54 -1.62
N ALA A 15 10.63 -0.11 -0.88
CA ALA A 15 10.70 1.23 -0.34
C ALA A 15 11.53 2.11 -1.28
N ARG A 16 11.00 3.28 -1.64
CA ARG A 16 11.75 4.31 -2.37
C ARG A 16 11.45 5.66 -1.74
N ASP A 17 12.50 6.35 -1.30
CA ASP A 17 12.39 7.64 -0.64
C ASP A 17 11.40 7.60 0.54
N ALA A 18 10.29 8.33 0.45
CA ALA A 18 9.25 8.41 1.47
C ALA A 18 8.03 7.51 1.17
N ALA A 19 8.18 6.47 0.35
CA ALA A 19 7.03 5.71 -0.14
C ALA A 19 7.26 4.19 -0.22
N LEU A 20 6.17 3.45 0.00
CA LEU A 20 6.07 2.02 -0.26
C LEU A 20 5.38 1.78 -1.60
N TYR A 21 6.01 0.96 -2.45
CA TYR A 21 5.52 0.58 -3.77
C TYR A 21 5.19 -0.91 -3.77
N LEU A 22 3.92 -1.25 -4.00
CA LEU A 22 3.45 -2.62 -4.12
C LEU A 22 3.03 -2.88 -5.57
N LYS A 23 3.55 -3.96 -6.15
CA LYS A 23 3.28 -4.35 -7.55
C LYS A 23 2.97 -5.83 -7.68
N GLY A 24 2.20 -6.19 -8.69
CA GLY A 24 1.86 -7.57 -9.01
C GLY A 24 0.47 -7.97 -8.53
N ALA A 25 0.31 -9.20 -8.06
CA ALA A 25 -0.98 -9.77 -7.66
C ALA A 25 -0.95 -10.27 -6.20
N PRO A 26 -0.98 -9.38 -5.19
CA PRO A 26 -1.00 -9.79 -3.80
C PRO A 26 -2.25 -10.64 -3.48
N GLY A 27 -2.05 -11.69 -2.70
CA GLY A 27 -3.07 -12.67 -2.33
C GLY A 27 -2.93 -13.10 -0.88
N PHE A 28 -3.76 -14.06 -0.47
CA PHE A 28 -3.75 -14.57 0.90
C PHE A 28 -2.43 -15.25 1.27
N ASP A 29 -1.71 -15.82 0.29
CA ASP A 29 -0.46 -16.54 0.52
C ASP A 29 0.71 -15.63 0.93
N ASN A 30 0.72 -14.37 0.48
CA ASN A 30 1.81 -13.42 0.75
C ASN A 30 1.39 -12.20 1.59
N ALA A 31 0.10 -12.04 1.90
CA ALA A 31 -0.39 -10.92 2.70
C ALA A 31 0.27 -10.79 4.09
N PRO A 32 0.47 -11.87 4.87
CA PRO A 32 1.13 -11.77 6.18
C PRO A 32 2.56 -11.23 6.08
N GLU A 33 3.35 -11.72 5.12
CA GLU A 33 4.71 -11.25 4.90
C GLU A 33 4.77 -9.82 4.39
N LEU A 34 3.89 -9.44 3.46
CA LEU A 34 3.78 -8.08 2.94
C LEU A 34 3.43 -7.08 4.05
N ALA A 35 2.43 -7.40 4.88
CA ALA A 35 2.06 -6.60 6.04
C ALA A 35 3.29 -6.41 6.94
N ARG A 36 3.93 -7.50 7.37
CA ARG A 36 5.12 -7.47 8.23
C ARG A 36 6.27 -6.67 7.63
N ALA A 37 6.56 -6.84 6.34
CA ALA A 37 7.66 -6.16 5.66
C ALA A 37 7.44 -4.64 5.63
N GLY A 38 6.24 -4.19 5.25
CA GLY A 38 5.90 -2.76 5.25
C GLY A 38 5.89 -2.16 6.66
N ILE A 39 5.34 -2.88 7.65
CA ILE A 39 5.34 -2.46 9.06
C ILE A 39 6.77 -2.28 9.57
N ASN A 40 7.65 -3.26 9.34
CA ASN A 40 9.06 -3.19 9.76
C ASN A 40 9.79 -1.99 9.16
N TRP A 41 9.46 -1.61 7.92
CA TRP A 41 10.02 -0.42 7.29
C TRP A 41 9.45 0.85 7.90
N LEU A 42 8.12 0.95 8.06
CA LEU A 42 7.43 2.08 8.70
C LEU A 42 7.95 2.33 10.13
N GLU A 43 8.24 1.28 10.90
CA GLU A 43 8.80 1.37 12.25
C GLU A 43 10.18 2.04 12.27
N LYS A 44 11.00 1.78 11.26
CA LYS A 44 12.35 2.36 11.14
C LYS A 44 12.35 3.72 10.46
N TYR A 45 11.32 4.02 9.66
CA TYR A 45 11.19 5.29 8.95
C TYR A 45 11.15 6.48 9.92
N GLN A 46 11.96 7.50 9.61
CA GLN A 46 12.17 8.71 10.44
C GLN A 46 11.57 9.99 9.81
N GLY A 47 10.96 9.88 8.62
CA GLY A 47 10.29 11.02 8.00
C GLY A 47 8.96 11.36 8.69
N ALA A 48 8.45 12.56 8.44
CA ALA A 48 7.17 13.03 8.97
C ALA A 48 5.96 12.54 8.15
N GLN A 49 6.18 12.23 6.88
CA GLN A 49 5.13 11.83 5.95
C GLN A 49 5.53 10.60 5.14
N VAL A 50 4.55 9.78 4.77
CA VAL A 50 4.72 8.59 3.93
C VAL A 50 3.66 8.50 2.85
N SER A 51 4.03 7.97 1.69
CA SER A 51 3.10 7.65 0.61
C SER A 51 3.01 6.14 0.37
N PHE A 52 1.85 5.68 -0.09
CA PHE A 52 1.61 4.28 -0.49
C PHE A 52 1.22 4.25 -1.96
N ASN A 53 1.99 3.55 -2.78
CA ASN A 53 1.72 3.39 -4.21
C ASN A 53 1.44 1.92 -4.53
N LEU A 54 0.17 1.62 -4.77
CA LEU A 54 -0.36 0.32 -5.17
C LEU A 54 -0.86 0.35 -6.63
N CYS A 55 -0.50 1.37 -7.42
CA CYS A 55 -0.90 1.47 -8.83
C CYS A 55 -0.41 0.27 -9.66
N GLY A 56 0.71 -0.35 -9.27
CA GLY A 56 1.21 -1.56 -9.92
C GLY A 56 0.50 -2.86 -9.53
N VAL A 57 -0.54 -2.81 -8.67
CA VAL A 57 -1.36 -3.98 -8.33
C VAL A 57 -2.34 -4.25 -9.47
N ASN A 58 -2.15 -5.38 -10.16
CA ASN A 58 -2.94 -5.77 -11.34
C ASN A 58 -4.12 -6.70 -11.00
N ARG A 59 -4.14 -7.26 -9.78
CA ARG A 59 -5.25 -8.05 -9.25
C ARG A 59 -5.45 -7.72 -7.79
N THR A 60 -6.61 -7.19 -7.47
CA THR A 60 -6.95 -6.82 -6.10
C THR A 60 -7.66 -7.98 -5.39
N SER A 61 -7.24 -8.26 -4.16
CA SER A 61 -7.94 -9.15 -3.25
C SER A 61 -8.26 -8.41 -1.95
N SER A 62 -9.20 -8.93 -1.15
CA SER A 62 -9.44 -8.41 0.21
C SER A 62 -8.20 -8.51 1.10
N ALA A 63 -7.27 -9.42 0.78
CA ALA A 63 -5.97 -9.52 1.43
C ALA A 63 -5.10 -8.29 1.15
N THR A 64 -5.06 -7.80 -0.10
CA THR A 64 -4.35 -6.55 -0.46
C THR A 64 -4.86 -5.36 0.33
N ILE A 65 -6.18 -5.23 0.45
CA ILE A 65 -6.79 -4.15 1.23
C ILE A 65 -6.43 -4.27 2.71
N SER A 66 -6.47 -5.49 3.26
CA SER A 66 -6.11 -5.75 4.65
C SER A 66 -4.65 -5.37 4.93
N VAL A 67 -3.71 -5.66 4.01
CA VAL A 67 -2.30 -5.23 4.11
C VAL A 67 -2.19 -3.71 4.17
N LEU A 68 -2.88 -2.99 3.28
CA LEU A 68 -2.86 -1.53 3.28
C LEU A 68 -3.46 -0.96 4.58
N LEU A 69 -4.56 -1.53 5.07
CA LEU A 69 -5.17 -1.11 6.34
C LEU A 69 -4.21 -1.30 7.54
N GLU A 70 -3.44 -2.38 7.57
CA GLU A 70 -2.42 -2.59 8.60
C GLU A 70 -1.32 -1.52 8.54
N TRP A 71 -0.91 -1.11 7.34
CA TRP A 71 0.04 -0.01 7.19
C TRP A 71 -0.54 1.32 7.66
N LEU A 72 -1.80 1.64 7.32
CA LEU A 72 -2.50 2.84 7.81
C LEU A 72 -2.71 2.83 9.33
N ARG A 73 -2.91 1.66 9.94
CA ARG A 73 -2.94 1.55 11.40
C ARG A 73 -1.57 1.86 12.01
N MET A 74 -0.50 1.41 11.37
CA MET A 74 0.86 1.70 11.83
C MET A 74 1.27 3.17 11.66
N THR A 75 0.83 3.84 10.60
CA THR A 75 1.07 5.30 10.45
C THR A 75 0.39 6.07 11.57
N GLN A 76 -0.87 5.75 11.88
CA GLN A 76 -1.60 6.32 13.00
C GLN A 76 -0.89 6.08 14.34
N LYS A 77 -0.44 4.85 14.60
CA LYS A 77 0.30 4.49 15.82
C LYS A 77 1.61 5.27 15.98
N LYS A 78 2.27 5.60 14.86
CA LYS A 78 3.52 6.39 14.85
C LYS A 78 3.30 7.90 14.72
N THR A 79 2.06 8.36 14.61
CA THR A 79 1.74 9.76 14.28
C THR A 79 2.47 10.21 13.00
N LEU A 80 2.54 9.31 12.03
CA LEU A 80 3.10 9.55 10.71
C LEU A 80 1.98 10.03 9.79
N GLU A 81 2.15 11.18 9.16
CA GLU A 81 1.14 11.68 8.20
C GLU A 81 1.20 10.84 6.92
N VAL A 82 0.02 10.58 6.35
CA VAL A 82 -0.06 10.01 5.02
C VAL A 82 -0.05 11.19 4.05
N ASP A 83 0.87 11.20 3.09
CA ASP A 83 0.94 12.24 2.05
C ASP A 83 0.05 11.87 0.86
N ARG A 84 0.15 10.60 0.43
CA ARG A 84 -0.59 10.11 -0.73
C ARG A 84 -0.80 8.61 -0.70
N ILE A 85 -1.99 8.18 -1.09
CA ILE A 85 -2.31 6.79 -1.41
C ILE A 85 -2.69 6.73 -2.89
N THR A 86 -1.90 6.05 -3.71
CA THR A 86 -2.20 5.83 -5.12
C THR A 86 -2.61 4.38 -5.30
N LEU A 87 -3.88 4.15 -5.61
CA LEU A 87 -4.46 2.82 -5.81
C LEU A 87 -4.61 2.55 -7.31
N SER A 88 -4.58 1.28 -7.72
CA SER A 88 -4.93 0.95 -9.10
C SER A 88 -6.45 1.07 -9.31
N ASP A 89 -6.88 1.35 -10.55
CA ASP A 89 -8.32 1.41 -10.87
C ASP A 89 -9.04 0.10 -10.51
N SER A 90 -8.36 -1.05 -10.63
CA SER A 90 -8.88 -2.36 -10.22
C SER A 90 -9.16 -2.48 -8.71
N MET A 91 -8.67 -1.55 -7.87
CA MET A 91 -8.97 -1.51 -6.44
C MET A 91 -10.22 -0.69 -6.13
N ARG A 92 -10.64 0.21 -7.03
CA ARG A 92 -11.76 1.14 -6.82
C ARG A 92 -13.06 0.39 -6.49
N GLU A 93 -13.45 -0.54 -7.34
CA GLU A 93 -14.71 -1.29 -7.19
C GLU A 93 -14.78 -2.04 -5.86
N LEU A 94 -13.66 -2.64 -5.41
CA LEU A 94 -13.63 -3.38 -4.16
C LEU A 94 -13.70 -2.47 -2.92
N ILE A 95 -13.11 -1.28 -2.97
CA ILE A 95 -13.20 -0.31 -1.87
C ILE A 95 -14.61 0.24 -1.75
N GLU A 96 -15.24 0.57 -2.88
CA GLU A 96 -16.61 1.05 -2.94
C GLU A 96 -17.58 -0.04 -2.45
N MET A 97 -17.44 -1.28 -2.95
CA MET A 97 -18.27 -2.41 -2.53
C MET A 97 -18.11 -2.75 -1.04
N ALA A 98 -16.91 -2.59 -0.48
CA ALA A 98 -16.63 -2.87 0.92
C ALA A 98 -16.99 -1.71 1.85
N GLU A 99 -17.55 -0.60 1.34
CA GLU A 99 -17.85 0.63 2.08
C GLU A 99 -16.63 1.18 2.84
N LEU A 100 -15.42 0.95 2.29
CA LEU A 100 -14.16 1.35 2.93
C LEU A 100 -13.72 2.77 2.57
N SER A 101 -14.51 3.50 1.78
CA SER A 101 -14.20 4.86 1.33
C SER A 101 -13.89 5.80 2.48
N ASP A 102 -14.58 5.68 3.63
CA ASP A 102 -14.36 6.51 4.81
C ASP A 102 -13.14 6.10 5.65
N VAL A 103 -12.58 4.91 5.40
CA VAL A 103 -11.38 4.41 6.09
C VAL A 103 -10.11 4.97 5.46
N PHE A 104 -10.17 5.29 4.16
CA PHE A 104 -9.06 5.91 3.46
C PHE A 104 -9.11 7.43 3.60
N PRO A 105 -7.98 8.10 3.86
CA PRO A 105 -7.93 9.55 3.86
C PRO A 105 -8.32 10.10 2.48
N ALA A 106 -9.51 10.69 2.40
CA ALA A 106 -10.14 11.07 1.13
C ALA A 106 -9.32 12.07 0.31
N HIS A 107 -8.57 12.97 0.96
CA HIS A 107 -7.75 13.98 0.29
C HIS A 107 -6.42 13.42 -0.21
N GLU A 108 -5.90 12.37 0.43
CA GLU A 108 -4.63 11.75 0.08
C GLU A 108 -4.82 10.59 -0.91
N THR A 109 -6.03 10.06 -1.07
CA THR A 109 -6.31 8.89 -1.90
C THR A 109 -6.65 9.27 -3.34
N SER A 110 -5.94 8.67 -4.28
CA SER A 110 -6.16 8.80 -5.73
C SER A 110 -6.10 7.43 -6.39
N PHE A 111 -6.75 7.30 -7.53
CA PHE A 111 -6.71 6.08 -8.35
C PHE A 111 -6.02 6.38 -9.67
N ALA A 112 -5.23 5.43 -10.18
CA ALA A 112 -4.52 5.56 -11.43
C ALA A 112 -4.47 4.22 -12.17
N THR A 113 -4.36 4.28 -13.50
CA THR A 113 -4.14 3.10 -14.33
C THR A 113 -2.65 2.72 -14.28
N ALA A 114 -2.37 1.42 -14.25
CA ALA A 114 -1.01 0.89 -14.32
C ALA A 114 -0.36 1.22 -15.68
N GLY A 115 0.22 2.42 -15.81
CA GLY A 115 0.82 2.84 -17.07
C GLY A 115 1.08 4.33 -17.29
N GLU A 116 0.59 5.24 -16.46
CA GLU A 116 0.88 6.67 -16.64
C GLU A 116 1.92 7.14 -15.62
N SER A 117 3.18 7.17 -16.05
CA SER A 117 4.28 7.94 -15.46
C SER A 117 4.85 8.86 -16.52
#